data_AF-A0A090QNX6-F1
#
_entry.id   AF-A0A090QNX6-F1
#
_cell.length_a   1.000
_cell.length_b   1.000
_cell.length_c   1.000
_cell.angle_alpha   90.00
_cell.angle_beta   90.00
_cell.angle_gamma   90.00
#
_symmetry.space_group_name_H-M   'P 1'
#
loop_
_entity.id
_entity.type
_entity.pdbx_description
1 polymer ?
#
loop_
_entity_poly.entity_id
_entity_poly.type
_entity_poly.pdbx_seq_one_letter_code
_entity_poly.pdbx_strand_id
1 'polypeptide(L)'
;MNIQEGYKIDEPNIFIPWDIDEKTLTEKLNGHDFKHVTTGYYTIPCKSLNGLSCILGFHFEPRQNGILNELEFFRTDYSDQEKSFNDFQSHFKKEFGKPTSESDGNEGFKNYAWNFESVQIVHYVFDRFGPEEHMRIKKIKKHESTTTAISKRADSTKRNDNTLNKLWSWLTGK
;
A
#
# COMPACT_ATOMS: atom_id res chain seq x y z
N MET A 1 12.75 6.91 -8.25
CA MET A 1 12.88 5.58 -7.59
C MET A 1 11.94 4.58 -8.26
N ASN A 2 12.23 3.26 -8.27
CA ASN A 2 11.23 2.25 -8.66
C ASN A 2 10.53 1.71 -7.41
N ILE A 3 9.35 2.25 -7.09
CA ILE A 3 8.61 1.88 -5.88
C ILE A 3 8.13 0.42 -5.89
N GLN A 4 8.05 -0.23 -7.05
CA GLN A 4 7.61 -1.64 -7.15
C GLN A 4 8.64 -2.61 -6.57
N GLU A 5 9.92 -2.24 -6.56
CA GLU A 5 11.02 -3.08 -6.09
C GLU A 5 11.31 -2.86 -4.60
N GLY A 6 11.10 -1.64 -4.13
CA GLY A 6 11.40 -1.24 -2.76
C GLY A 6 11.39 0.26 -2.58
N TYR A 7 12.01 0.71 -1.50
CA TYR A 7 12.04 2.10 -1.10
C TYR A 7 13.46 2.59 -0.85
N LYS A 8 13.78 3.81 -1.28
CA LYS A 8 15.09 4.42 -1.06
C LYS A 8 14.99 5.53 -0.02
N ILE A 9 15.82 5.43 1.01
CA ILE A 9 16.04 6.49 2.00
C ILE A 9 17.17 7.40 1.45
N ASP A 10 17.03 8.71 1.60
CA ASP A 10 18.04 9.67 1.12
C ASP A 10 19.22 9.73 2.09
N GLU A 11 18.93 9.85 3.39
CA GLU A 11 19.93 9.83 4.46
C GLU A 11 19.40 9.00 5.65
N PRO A 12 20.00 7.84 5.97
CA PRO A 12 21.14 7.22 5.27
C PRO A 12 20.76 6.77 3.84
N ASN A 13 21.70 6.87 2.89
CA ASN A 13 21.49 6.53 1.48
C ASN A 13 21.40 5.00 1.29
N ILE A 14 20.23 4.44 1.57
CA ILE A 14 20.01 2.99 1.64
C ILE A 14 18.72 2.64 0.90
N PHE A 15 18.80 1.64 0.01
CA PHE A 15 17.64 1.04 -0.64
C PHE A 15 17.12 -0.15 0.18
N ILE A 16 15.81 -0.27 0.35
CA ILE A 16 15.12 -1.28 1.16
C ILE A 16 14.15 -2.05 0.24
N PRO A 17 14.44 -3.30 -0.15
CA PRO A 17 13.55 -4.06 -1.01
C PRO A 17 12.32 -4.56 -0.23
N TRP A 18 11.19 -4.74 -0.92
CA TRP A 18 9.94 -5.17 -0.29
C TRP A 18 9.92 -6.61 0.22
N ASP A 19 10.91 -7.42 -0.11
CA ASP A 19 11.05 -8.81 0.36
C ASP A 19 12.06 -8.94 1.51
N ILE A 20 12.57 -7.81 2.04
CA ILE A 20 13.49 -7.81 3.18
C ILE A 20 12.80 -8.36 4.44
N ASP A 21 13.51 -9.23 5.15
CA ASP A 21 13.11 -9.71 6.48
C ASP A 21 13.64 -8.78 7.60
N GLU A 22 13.12 -8.96 8.81
CA GLU A 22 13.45 -8.13 9.98
C GLU A 22 14.95 -8.15 10.33
N LYS A 23 15.59 -9.32 10.23
CA LYS A 23 17.00 -9.50 10.58
C LYS A 23 17.88 -8.76 9.58
N THR A 24 17.62 -8.98 8.29
CA THR A 24 18.34 -8.33 7.20
C THR A 24 18.16 -6.80 7.25
N LEU A 25 16.95 -6.30 7.57
CA LEU A 25 16.73 -4.86 7.76
C LEU A 25 17.55 -4.31 8.93
N THR A 26 17.55 -5.02 10.06
CA THR A 26 18.27 -4.61 11.27
C THR A 26 19.77 -4.52 11.02
N GLU A 27 20.36 -5.50 10.34
CA GLU A 27 21.77 -5.49 9.96
C GLU A 27 22.09 -4.32 9.04
N LYS A 28 21.21 -4.03 8.08
CA LYS A 28 21.38 -2.96 7.08
C LYS A 28 21.29 -1.55 7.65
N LEU A 29 20.44 -1.36 8.68
CA LEU A 29 20.22 -0.07 9.33
C LEU A 29 20.99 0.07 10.65
N ASN A 30 21.86 -0.88 10.97
CA ASN A 30 22.68 -0.84 12.17
C ASN A 30 23.56 0.41 12.20
N GLY A 31 23.57 1.12 13.33
CA GLY A 31 24.34 2.37 13.50
C GLY A 31 23.66 3.64 12.99
N HIS A 32 22.39 3.58 12.54
CA HIS A 32 21.62 4.73 12.06
C HIS A 32 20.44 5.11 12.95
N ASP A 33 20.55 4.93 14.27
CA ASP A 33 19.46 5.15 15.23
C ASP A 33 18.17 4.37 14.91
N PHE A 34 18.34 3.19 14.31
CA PHE A 34 17.26 2.23 14.06
C PHE A 34 16.75 1.65 15.38
N LYS A 35 15.44 1.75 15.61
CA LYS A 35 14.78 1.39 16.88
C LYS A 35 13.72 0.34 16.65
N HIS A 36 13.79 -0.74 17.42
CA HIS A 36 12.69 -1.68 17.59
C HIS A 36 11.65 -1.08 18.53
N VAL A 37 10.41 -0.92 18.06
CA VAL A 37 9.31 -0.35 18.85
C VAL A 37 8.47 -1.45 19.47
N THR A 38 8.06 -2.42 18.64
CA THR A 38 7.34 -3.62 19.06
C THR A 38 7.49 -4.70 17.98
N THR A 39 7.08 -5.93 18.27
CA THR A 39 7.16 -7.06 17.34
C THR A 39 6.58 -6.70 15.96
N GLY A 40 7.41 -6.79 14.93
CA GLY A 40 7.05 -6.46 13.56
C GLY A 40 7.01 -4.96 13.24
N TYR A 41 7.49 -4.10 14.14
CA TYR A 41 7.51 -2.65 13.95
C TYR A 41 8.80 -1.99 14.42
N TYR A 42 9.47 -1.33 13.48
CA TYR A 42 10.73 -0.63 13.70
C TYR A 42 10.67 0.79 13.14
N THR A 43 11.53 1.68 13.61
CA THR A 43 11.57 3.08 13.18
C THR A 43 12.99 3.59 13.00
N ILE A 44 13.16 4.59 12.14
CA ILE A 44 14.42 5.31 11.95
C ILE A 44 14.16 6.80 11.69
N PRO A 45 14.84 7.73 12.36
CA PRO A 45 14.87 9.12 11.92
C PRO A 45 15.71 9.21 10.64
N CYS A 46 15.20 9.86 9.60
CA CYS A 46 15.89 9.92 8.31
C CYS A 46 15.55 11.19 7.53
N LYS A 47 16.27 11.39 6.42
CA LYS A 47 15.77 12.17 5.29
C LYS A 47 15.30 11.25 4.19
N SER A 48 14.17 11.59 3.59
CA SER A 48 13.57 10.81 2.51
C SER A 48 12.86 11.71 1.49
N LEU A 49 12.31 11.13 0.43
CA LEU A 49 11.46 11.85 -0.55
C LEU A 49 12.05 13.19 -1.03
N ASN A 50 13.34 13.23 -1.37
CA ASN A 50 14.06 14.45 -1.76
C ASN A 50 14.36 15.39 -0.60
N GLY A 51 14.84 14.85 0.53
CA GLY A 51 15.38 15.61 1.66
C GLY A 51 14.39 15.95 2.79
N LEU A 52 13.17 15.43 2.75
CA LEU A 52 12.17 15.54 3.80
C LEU A 52 12.66 14.88 5.09
N SER A 53 12.80 15.66 6.15
CA SER A 53 13.13 15.13 7.48
C SER A 53 11.87 14.53 8.13
N CYS A 54 11.94 13.25 8.49
CA CYS A 54 10.84 12.51 9.09
C CYS A 54 11.35 11.29 9.88
N ILE A 55 10.44 10.59 10.54
CA ILE A 55 10.65 9.23 11.03
C ILE A 55 9.98 8.28 10.04
N LEU A 56 10.72 7.26 9.62
CA LEU A 56 10.22 6.18 8.79
C LEU A 56 10.00 4.94 9.65
N GLY A 57 8.76 4.47 9.70
CA GLY A 57 8.32 3.23 10.32
C GLY A 57 8.30 2.08 9.32
N PHE A 58 8.72 0.89 9.75
CA PHE A 58 8.75 -0.35 8.97
C PHE A 58 7.82 -1.37 9.62
N HIS A 59 6.76 -1.75 8.92
CA HIS A 59 5.78 -2.74 9.38
C HIS A 59 5.97 -4.06 8.63
N PHE A 60 6.13 -5.15 9.37
CA PHE A 60 6.33 -6.50 8.87
C PHE A 60 5.07 -7.35 9.00
N GLU A 61 4.81 -8.19 8.00
CA GLU A 61 3.68 -9.14 8.00
C GLU A 61 4.14 -10.55 7.56
N PRO A 62 3.83 -11.61 8.33
CA PRO A 62 3.30 -11.56 9.70
C PRO A 62 4.23 -10.81 10.65
N ARG A 63 3.70 -10.31 11.78
CA ARG A 63 4.49 -9.50 12.73
C ARG A 63 5.74 -10.19 13.29
N GLN A 64 5.83 -11.51 13.20
CA GLN A 64 7.00 -12.27 13.62
C GLN A 64 7.54 -13.07 12.43
N ASN A 65 8.82 -12.86 12.12
CA ASN A 65 9.50 -13.51 10.98
C ASN A 65 8.84 -13.19 9.65
N GLY A 66 8.25 -11.99 9.54
CA GLY A 66 7.61 -11.53 8.31
C GLY A 66 8.55 -10.85 7.35
N ILE A 67 7.97 -10.35 6.28
CA ILE A 67 8.64 -9.47 5.31
C ILE A 67 8.05 -8.07 5.40
N LEU A 68 8.82 -7.08 4.95
CA LEU A 68 8.35 -5.70 4.89
C LEU A 68 7.07 -5.59 4.06
N ASN A 69 6.03 -5.01 4.65
CA ASN A 69 4.72 -4.88 4.03
C ASN A 69 4.28 -3.41 3.89
N GLU A 70 4.63 -2.58 4.85
CA GLU A 70 4.18 -1.18 4.90
C GLU A 70 5.26 -0.27 5.47
N LEU A 71 5.37 0.92 4.90
CA LEU A 71 6.17 2.03 5.37
C LEU A 71 5.24 3.13 5.85
N GLU A 72 5.57 3.71 7.00
CA GLU A 72 4.80 4.79 7.62
C GLU A 72 5.70 6.00 7.86
N PHE A 73 5.25 7.19 7.46
CA PHE A 73 6.00 8.43 7.62
C PHE A 73 5.33 9.27 8.69
N PHE A 74 6.10 9.78 9.64
CA PHE A 74 5.56 10.63 10.68
C PHE A 74 6.61 11.59 11.25
N ARG A 75 6.17 12.53 12.06
CA ARG A 75 6.99 13.50 12.78
C ARG A 75 6.71 13.37 14.27
N THR A 76 7.53 14.01 15.08
CA THR A 76 7.29 14.14 16.53
C THR A 76 6.56 15.42 16.89
N ASP A 77 6.55 16.40 15.99
CA ASP A 77 5.92 17.71 16.19
C ASP A 77 4.85 17.95 15.12
N TYR A 78 3.61 18.12 15.60
CA TYR A 78 2.42 18.42 14.82
C TYR A 78 1.73 19.70 15.32
N SER A 79 2.49 20.62 15.91
CA SER A 79 1.97 21.93 16.36
C SER A 79 1.31 22.73 15.24
N ASP A 80 1.74 22.50 13.99
CA ASP A 80 1.14 23.04 12.77
C ASP A 80 0.87 21.90 11.78
N GLN A 81 -0.30 21.29 11.91
CA GLN A 81 -0.73 20.15 11.09
C GLN A 81 -0.89 20.53 9.62
N GLU A 82 -1.40 21.73 9.32
CA GLU A 82 -1.57 22.19 7.94
C GLU A 82 -0.21 22.31 7.23
N LYS A 83 0.77 22.91 7.91
CA LYS A 83 2.14 22.97 7.38
C LYS A 83 2.76 21.60 7.22
N SER A 84 2.59 20.70 8.19
CA SER A 84 3.08 19.32 8.10
C SER A 84 2.51 18.62 6.87
N PHE A 85 1.19 18.64 6.74
CA PHE A 85 0.45 18.06 5.63
C PHE A 85 0.90 18.61 4.28
N ASN A 86 0.98 19.93 4.14
CA ASN A 86 1.38 20.55 2.88
C ASN A 86 2.84 20.21 2.49
N ASP A 87 3.73 20.16 3.48
CA ASP A 87 5.13 19.82 3.27
C ASP A 87 5.29 18.37 2.80
N PHE A 88 4.71 17.43 3.54
CA PHE A 88 4.65 16.03 3.15
C PHE A 88 4.02 15.83 1.77
N GLN A 89 2.88 16.47 1.51
CA GLN A 89 2.20 16.36 0.23
C GLN A 89 3.04 16.88 -0.95
N SER A 90 3.79 17.96 -0.74
CA SER A 90 4.68 18.51 -1.75
C SER A 90 5.81 17.54 -2.12
N HIS A 91 6.40 16.89 -1.11
CA HIS A 91 7.46 15.89 -1.29
C HIS A 91 6.95 14.62 -1.98
N PHE A 92 5.76 14.14 -1.63
CA PHE A 92 5.13 13.02 -2.34
C PHE A 92 4.84 13.35 -3.80
N LYS A 93 4.26 14.53 -4.07
CA LYS A 93 4.00 14.96 -5.46
C LYS A 93 5.29 15.10 -6.27
N LYS A 94 6.38 15.52 -5.64
CA LYS A 94 7.69 15.63 -6.28
C LYS A 94 8.29 14.26 -6.62
N GLU A 95 8.21 13.29 -5.71
CA GLU A 95 8.77 11.95 -5.93
C GLU A 95 7.91 11.06 -6.85
N PHE A 96 6.59 11.09 -6.67
CA PHE A 96 5.66 10.15 -7.31
C PHE A 96 4.78 10.78 -8.40
N GLY A 97 4.89 12.09 -8.61
CA GLY A 97 4.03 12.83 -9.54
C GLY A 97 2.63 13.08 -8.97
N LYS A 98 1.66 13.36 -9.85
CA LYS A 98 0.27 13.64 -9.43
C LYS A 98 -0.39 12.37 -8.85
N PRO A 99 -1.21 12.53 -7.79
CA PRO A 99 -1.99 11.42 -7.25
C PRO A 99 -2.93 10.85 -8.32
N THR A 100 -3.16 9.54 -8.23
CA THR A 100 -4.13 8.85 -9.09
C THR A 100 -5.57 9.15 -8.73
N SER A 101 -5.83 9.51 -7.48
CA SER A 101 -7.15 9.94 -7.00
C SER A 101 -7.02 10.95 -5.87
N GLU A 102 -7.99 11.86 -5.82
CA GLU A 102 -8.18 12.82 -4.72
C GLU A 102 -9.65 12.78 -4.30
N SER A 103 -9.91 12.94 -3.00
CA SER A 103 -11.25 13.17 -2.48
C SER A 103 -11.20 14.12 -1.29
N ASP A 104 -12.36 14.65 -0.90
CA ASP A 104 -12.47 15.40 0.34
C ASP A 104 -12.27 14.46 1.53
N GLY A 105 -11.48 14.91 2.50
CA GLY A 105 -11.19 14.20 3.75
C GLY A 105 -11.80 14.90 4.96
N ASN A 106 -11.21 14.65 6.13
CA ASN A 106 -11.67 15.24 7.39
C ASN A 106 -10.90 16.54 7.70
N GLU A 107 -11.44 17.36 8.60
CA GLU A 107 -10.74 18.56 9.12
C GLU A 107 -10.25 19.55 8.03
N GLY A 108 -10.95 19.59 6.89
CA GLY A 108 -10.57 20.46 5.76
C GLY A 108 -9.40 19.94 4.92
N PHE A 109 -8.86 18.76 5.22
CA PHE A 109 -7.81 18.11 4.44
C PHE A 109 -8.40 17.25 3.32
N LYS A 110 -7.64 17.10 2.24
CA LYS A 110 -7.95 16.13 1.19
C LYS A 110 -7.37 14.76 1.52
N ASN A 111 -7.94 13.73 0.93
CA ASN A 111 -7.33 12.41 0.84
C ASN A 111 -6.66 12.25 -0.52
N TYR A 112 -5.41 11.80 -0.53
CA TYR A 112 -4.65 11.53 -1.74
C TYR A 112 -4.26 10.07 -1.81
N ALA A 113 -4.31 9.49 -3.01
CA ALA A 113 -3.77 8.16 -3.25
C ALA A 113 -3.01 8.06 -4.59
N TRP A 114 -1.92 7.30 -4.56
CA TRP A 114 -1.21 6.83 -5.75
C TRP A 114 -1.30 5.32 -5.80
N ASN A 115 -1.95 4.81 -6.83
CA ASN A 115 -2.11 3.38 -7.05
C ASN A 115 -1.14 2.92 -8.12
N PHE A 116 -0.22 2.04 -7.74
CA PHE A 116 0.69 1.31 -8.61
C PHE A 116 0.26 -0.16 -8.67
N GLU A 117 0.87 -0.95 -9.55
CA GLU A 117 0.51 -2.37 -9.74
C GLU A 117 0.54 -3.21 -8.46
N SER A 118 1.58 -3.08 -7.63
CA SER A 118 1.75 -3.84 -6.39
C SER A 118 1.99 -2.97 -5.15
N VAL A 119 1.85 -1.64 -5.29
CA VAL A 119 2.03 -0.68 -4.20
C VAL A 119 0.91 0.34 -4.21
N GLN A 120 0.41 0.67 -3.03
CA GLN A 120 -0.48 1.80 -2.80
C GLN A 120 0.18 2.79 -1.87
N ILE A 121 0.06 4.07 -2.22
CA ILE A 121 0.47 5.19 -1.38
C ILE A 121 -0.77 5.97 -1.00
N VAL A 122 -0.89 6.35 0.28
CA VAL A 122 -1.97 7.19 0.78
C VAL A 122 -1.45 8.32 1.66
N HIS A 123 -2.12 9.46 1.57
CA HIS A 123 -1.90 10.61 2.45
C HIS A 123 -3.24 11.24 2.82
N TYR A 124 -3.57 11.25 4.10
CA TYR A 124 -4.84 11.78 4.62
C TYR A 124 -4.73 12.17 6.09
N VAL A 125 -5.71 12.94 6.58
CA VAL A 125 -5.92 13.17 8.01
C VAL A 125 -7.15 12.37 8.47
N PHE A 126 -6.99 11.66 9.58
CA PHE A 126 -8.03 10.86 10.21
C PHE A 126 -8.28 11.36 11.62
N ASP A 127 -9.54 11.59 11.99
CA ASP A 127 -9.87 11.99 13.35
C ASP A 127 -10.45 10.80 14.12
N ARG A 128 -9.72 10.34 15.14
CA ARG A 128 -10.18 9.29 16.07
C ARG A 128 -10.21 9.78 17.51
N PHE A 129 -9.16 10.48 17.93
CA PHE A 129 -9.00 11.08 19.26
C PHE A 129 -8.42 12.50 19.13
N GLY A 130 -8.67 13.16 18.00
CA GLY A 130 -7.88 14.26 17.47
C GLY A 130 -7.35 13.90 16.07
N PRO A 131 -6.93 14.91 15.30
CA PRO A 131 -6.53 14.72 13.92
C PRO A 131 -5.15 14.06 13.83
N GLU A 132 -5.09 12.89 13.21
CA GLU A 132 -3.90 12.09 12.96
C GLU A 132 -3.53 12.16 11.48
N GLU A 133 -2.32 12.64 11.17
CA GLU A 133 -1.79 12.66 9.81
C GLU A 133 -1.24 11.28 9.45
N HIS A 134 -1.83 10.63 8.43
CA HIS A 134 -1.45 9.31 7.96
C HIS A 134 -0.78 9.39 6.60
N MET A 135 0.43 8.85 6.55
CA MET A 135 1.28 8.86 5.38
C MET A 135 1.92 7.50 5.21
N ARG A 136 1.46 6.73 4.23
CA ARG A 136 1.75 5.29 4.15
C ARG A 136 2.03 4.83 2.73
N ILE A 137 2.98 3.91 2.62
CA ILE A 137 3.28 3.17 1.38
C ILE A 137 3.13 1.69 1.72
N LYS A 138 2.23 1.00 1.03
CA LYS A 138 1.86 -0.38 1.35
C LYS A 138 1.97 -1.28 0.13
N LYS A 139 2.55 -2.46 0.32
CA LYS A 139 2.49 -3.53 -0.66
C LYS A 139 1.07 -4.07 -0.74
N ILE A 140 0.49 -4.07 -1.94
CA ILE A 140 -0.83 -4.67 -2.19
C ILE A 140 -0.64 -5.96 -2.97
N LYS A 141 -1.43 -6.98 -2.64
CA LYS A 141 -1.44 -8.19 -3.44
C LYS A 141 -1.98 -7.82 -4.81
N LYS A 142 -1.24 -8.20 -5.87
CA LYS A 142 -1.74 -8.09 -7.24
C LYS A 142 -3.07 -8.84 -7.27
N HIS A 143 -4.16 -8.14 -7.58
CA HIS A 143 -5.38 -8.83 -7.93
C HIS A 143 -5.04 -9.63 -9.19
N GLU A 144 -4.93 -10.96 -9.05
CA GLU A 144 -5.01 -11.84 -10.20
C GLU A 144 -6.41 -11.64 -10.77
N SER A 145 -6.52 -10.74 -11.75
CA SER A 145 -7.69 -10.67 -12.61
C SER A 145 -7.82 -12.06 -13.24
N THR A 146 -8.77 -12.84 -12.74
CA THR A 146 -9.14 -14.13 -13.30
C THR A 146 -9.81 -13.86 -14.64
N THR A 147 -9.02 -13.53 -15.66
CA THR A 147 -9.45 -13.62 -17.05
C THR A 147 -9.53 -15.10 -17.36
N THR A 148 -10.69 -15.69 -17.06
CA THR A 148 -11.12 -16.93 -17.69
C THR A 148 -11.06 -16.69 -19.19
N ALA A 149 -10.05 -17.25 -19.85
CA ALA A 149 -9.98 -17.29 -21.30
C ALA A 149 -11.23 -18.05 -21.78
N ILE A 150 -12.20 -17.32 -22.35
CA ILE A 150 -13.26 -17.92 -23.13
C ILE A 150 -12.57 -18.52 -24.36
N SER A 151 -12.29 -19.82 -24.27
CA SER A 151 -11.84 -20.66 -25.37
C SER A 151 -12.89 -20.60 -26.46
N LYS A 152 -12.63 -19.78 -27.48
CA LYS A 152 -13.27 -19.93 -28.79
C LYS A 152 -12.69 -21.18 -29.43
N ARG A 153 -13.35 -22.32 -29.22
CA ARG A 153 -13.23 -23.46 -30.12
C ARG A 153 -14.58 -23.69 -30.76
N ALA A 154 -14.74 -23.13 -31.96
CA ALA A 154 -15.65 -23.68 -32.94
C ALA A 154 -15.14 -25.09 -33.28
N ASP A 155 -15.99 -26.11 -33.13
CA ASP A 155 -16.39 -26.90 -34.30
C ASP A 155 -17.51 -27.90 -33.96
N SER A 156 -18.54 -27.79 -34.79
CA SER A 156 -19.54 -28.77 -35.21
C SER A 156 -19.60 -30.13 -34.50
N THR A 157 -20.75 -30.45 -33.90
CA THR A 157 -21.44 -31.74 -34.16
C THR A 157 -22.92 -31.70 -33.76
N LYS A 158 -23.72 -32.40 -34.58
CA LYS A 158 -25.18 -32.49 -34.62
C LYS A 158 -25.78 -33.21 -33.39
N ARG A 159 -27.04 -32.83 -33.08
CA ARG A 159 -28.14 -33.62 -32.49
C ARG A 159 -27.92 -34.26 -31.11
N ASN A 160 -28.80 -33.95 -30.14
CA ASN A 160 -30.09 -34.64 -30.03
C ASN A 160 -31.02 -33.93 -29.02
N ASP A 161 -32.20 -33.53 -29.48
CA ASP A 161 -33.32 -33.04 -28.65
C ASP A 161 -33.93 -34.22 -27.88
N ASN A 162 -33.68 -34.35 -26.58
CA ASN A 162 -34.63 -35.00 -25.64
C ASN A 162 -34.18 -35.01 -24.15
N THR A 163 -33.84 -33.86 -23.57
CA THR A 163 -33.59 -33.84 -22.11
C THR A 163 -33.97 -32.56 -21.38
N LEU A 164 -34.67 -31.63 -22.03
CA LEU A 164 -35.11 -30.35 -21.43
C LEU A 164 -36.61 -30.27 -21.09
N ASN A 165 -37.40 -31.33 -21.36
CA ASN A 165 -38.84 -31.36 -21.04
C ASN A 165 -39.22 -32.24 -19.85
N LYS A 166 -38.27 -32.86 -19.14
CA LYS A 166 -38.56 -33.70 -17.95
C LYS A 166 -38.30 -33.03 -16.60
N LEU A 167 -37.72 -31.82 -16.57
CA LEU A 167 -37.41 -31.14 -15.31
C LEU A 167 -38.42 -30.05 -14.91
N TRP A 168 -39.34 -29.65 -15.81
CA TRP A 168 -40.33 -28.59 -15.54
C TRP A 168 -41.73 -29.10 -15.16
N SER A 169 -42.07 -30.38 -15.38
CA SER A 169 -43.37 -30.91 -14.94
C SER A 169 -43.43 -31.33 -13.47
N TRP A 170 -42.33 -31.17 -12.72
CA TRP A 170 -42.25 -31.55 -11.30
C TRP A 170 -42.33 -30.36 -10.34
N LEU A 171 -42.26 -29.11 -10.84
CA LEU A 171 -42.25 -27.89 -10.03
C LEU A 171 -43.50 -27.00 -10.19
N THR A 172 -44.43 -27.33 -11.08
CA THR A 172 -45.75 -26.68 -11.16
C THR A 172 -46.85 -27.72 -11.00
N GLY A 173 -47.09 -28.12 -9.76
CA GLY A 173 -48.29 -28.87 -9.41
C GLY A 173 -49.51 -27.97 -9.54
N LYS A 174 -50.11 -27.96 -10.74
CA LYS A 174 -51.54 -27.70 -11.04
C LYS A 174 -51.78 -27.85 -12.53
#